data_AF-A0A4U9HYR6-F1
#
_entry.id   AF-A0A4U9HYR6-F1
#
_cell.length_a   1.000
_cell.length_b   1.000
_cell.length_c   1.000
_cell.angle_alpha   90.00
_cell.angle_beta   90.00
_cell.angle_gamma   90.00
#
_symmetry.space_group_name_H-M   'P 1'
#
loop_
_entity.id
_entity.type
_entity.pdbx_description
1 polymer ?
#
loop_
_entity_poly.entity_id
_entity_poly.type
_entity_poly.pdbx_seq_one_letter_code
_entity_poly.pdbx_strand_id
1 'polypeptide(L)'
;MLAESLKDMEADAQKLYQLIWRQFVACQMTPAQYDSTTPHRRCGRFPPESAWSYSAFDGWTKVMPALRKGDEDKTLPAVNAGDELSLIELTPAQHFTKPPARFSEASLVKELEKRGIGRPSTYASIISTIQDRGYVRTENRRFYAEKMGEIVTDRLEANFRDLMNYDFTAQMENSLDQVANHEAEWKKVLDSFFGDFTDQLEKAEKDPEEGGMQPNQMVLTSIDCPTCGRKMGSVLRPLACSSAAQAMPYHRKSAAKPPSTWCRKTKS
;
A
#
# COMPACT_ATOMS: atom_id res chain seq x y z
N MET A 1 -12.99 32.13 -0.58
CA MET A 1 -11.59 32.55 -0.37
C MET A 1 -10.71 31.69 -1.27
N LEU A 2 -9.75 32.30 -1.97
CA LEU A 2 -8.79 31.55 -2.78
C LEU A 2 -7.61 31.11 -1.90
N ALA A 3 -6.98 29.97 -2.19
CA ALA A 3 -5.86 29.47 -1.38
C ALA A 3 -4.71 30.50 -1.22
N GLU A 4 -4.55 31.38 -2.21
CA GLU A 4 -3.55 32.47 -2.24
C GLU A 4 -3.80 33.56 -1.17
N SER A 5 -4.99 33.63 -0.59
CA SER A 5 -5.27 34.56 0.51
C SER A 5 -4.81 34.05 1.87
N LEU A 6 -4.37 32.79 1.98
CA LEU A 6 -3.91 32.16 3.24
C LEU A 6 -2.39 32.31 3.44
N LYS A 7 -1.87 33.54 3.36
CA LYS A 7 -0.42 33.82 3.38
C LYS A 7 0.30 33.38 4.66
N ASP A 8 -0.43 33.25 5.77
CA ASP A 8 0.12 32.89 7.08
C ASP A 8 0.16 31.37 7.36
N MET A 9 -0.19 30.52 6.38
CA MET A 9 -0.18 29.06 6.51
C MET A 9 1.01 28.41 5.80
N GLU A 10 1.40 27.24 6.30
CA GLU A 10 2.41 26.40 5.65
C GLU A 10 1.99 26.01 4.23
N ALA A 11 2.95 25.92 3.31
CA ALA A 11 2.69 25.70 1.89
C ALA A 11 1.90 24.40 1.61
N ASP A 12 2.12 23.35 2.42
CA ASP A 12 1.40 22.09 2.26
C ASP A 12 -0.05 22.18 2.76
N ALA A 13 -0.31 22.97 3.80
CA ALA A 13 -1.67 23.27 4.24
C ALA A 13 -2.44 24.09 3.19
N GLN A 14 -1.78 25.04 2.52
CA GLN A 14 -2.38 25.79 1.41
C GLN A 14 -2.75 24.87 0.24
N LYS A 15 -1.89 23.93 -0.14
CA LYS A 15 -2.16 22.94 -1.19
C LYS A 15 -3.33 22.02 -0.83
N LEU A 16 -3.38 21.55 0.42
CA LEU A 16 -4.48 20.72 0.91
C LEU A 16 -5.80 21.49 0.88
N TYR A 17 -5.81 22.74 1.35
CA TYR A 17 -6.97 23.62 1.27
C TYR A 17 -7.42 23.83 -0.18
N GLN A 18 -6.48 24.10 -1.10
CA GLN A 18 -6.79 24.27 -2.52
C GLN A 18 -7.45 23.02 -3.11
N LEU A 19 -6.98 21.82 -2.74
CA LEU A 19 -7.57 20.56 -3.17
C LEU A 19 -9.00 20.40 -2.66
N ILE A 20 -9.21 20.61 -1.36
CA ILE A 20 -10.54 20.52 -0.73
C ILE A 20 -11.49 21.54 -1.36
N TRP A 21 -11.06 22.78 -1.54
CA TRP A 21 -11.86 23.83 -2.15
C TRP A 21 -12.26 23.49 -3.58
N ARG A 22 -11.31 23.00 -4.40
CA ARG A 22 -11.62 22.56 -5.78
C ARG A 22 -12.62 21.41 -5.79
N GLN A 23 -12.49 20.43 -4.90
CA GLN A 23 -13.44 19.31 -4.77
C GLN A 23 -14.83 19.80 -4.39
N PHE A 24 -14.92 20.74 -3.45
CA PHE A 24 -16.19 21.31 -3.00
C PHE A 24 -16.88 22.14 -4.08
N VAL A 25 -16.14 22.96 -4.83
CA VAL A 25 -16.73 23.73 -5.94
C VAL A 25 -17.14 22.81 -7.07
N ALA A 26 -16.29 21.84 -7.44
CA ALA A 26 -16.58 20.89 -8.51
C ALA A 26 -17.86 20.08 -8.27
N CYS A 27 -18.16 19.69 -7.02
CA CYS A 27 -19.37 18.91 -6.73
C CYS A 27 -20.69 19.69 -6.89
N GLN A 28 -20.63 21.02 -6.94
CA GLN A 28 -21.77 21.90 -7.19
C GLN A 28 -21.87 22.35 -8.66
N MET A 29 -20.90 21.97 -9.50
CA MET A 29 -20.88 22.33 -10.92
C MET A 29 -21.63 21.30 -11.76
N THR A 30 -22.00 21.72 -12.97
CA THR A 30 -22.58 20.85 -13.99
C THR A 30 -21.59 19.76 -14.43
N PRO A 31 -22.09 18.55 -14.76
CA PRO A 31 -21.25 17.47 -15.29
C PRO A 31 -20.58 17.88 -16.60
N ALA A 32 -19.35 17.40 -16.81
CA ALA A 32 -18.68 17.50 -18.10
C ALA A 32 -19.39 16.61 -19.14
N GLN A 33 -19.49 17.08 -20.38
CA GLN A 33 -20.10 16.33 -21.49
C GLN A 33 -19.03 16.00 -22.52
N TYR A 34 -19.01 14.72 -22.92
CA TYR A 34 -18.06 14.20 -23.90
C TYR A 34 -18.85 13.58 -25.05
N ASP A 35 -18.49 13.98 -26.26
CA ASP A 35 -18.99 13.33 -27.47
C ASP A 35 -18.04 12.19 -27.82
N SER A 36 -18.57 10.96 -27.84
CA SER A 36 -17.80 9.77 -28.21
C SER A 36 -18.24 9.28 -29.58
N THR A 37 -17.28 9.10 -30.47
CA THR A 37 -17.48 8.58 -31.82
C THR A 37 -16.67 7.31 -32.01
N THR A 38 -17.35 6.22 -32.38
CA THR A 38 -16.72 4.92 -32.66
C THR A 38 -16.95 4.59 -34.14
N PRO A 39 -16.06 5.05 -35.04
CA PRO A 39 -16.20 4.74 -36.46
C PRO A 39 -16.02 3.24 -36.71
N HIS A 40 -16.97 2.62 -37.40
CA HIS A 40 -16.88 1.23 -37.81
C HIS A 40 -16.37 1.15 -39.25
N ARG A 41 -15.16 0.62 -39.45
CA ARG A 41 -14.51 0.54 -40.77
C ARG A 41 -14.61 -0.86 -41.34
N ARG A 42 -15.07 -0.99 -42.59
CA ARG A 42 -15.06 -2.27 -43.30
C ARG A 42 -13.68 -2.47 -43.95
N CYS A 43 -12.77 -3.16 -43.26
CA CYS A 43 -11.46 -3.53 -43.79
C CYS A 43 -11.29 -5.05 -43.75
N GLY A 44 -11.54 -5.73 -44.88
CA GLY A 44 -11.27 -7.17 -45.03
C GLY A 44 -11.84 -8.04 -43.91
N ARG A 45 -11.01 -8.93 -43.33
CA ARG A 45 -11.40 -9.87 -42.26
C ARG A 45 -11.30 -9.32 -40.83
N PHE A 46 -10.57 -8.22 -40.61
CA PHE A 46 -10.31 -7.69 -39.26
C PHE A 46 -10.55 -6.17 -39.26
N PRO A 47 -11.77 -5.71 -38.93
CA PRO A 47 -12.05 -4.30 -38.80
C PRO A 47 -11.31 -3.73 -37.57
N PRO A 48 -10.52 -2.66 -37.71
CA PRO A 48 -9.89 -2.01 -36.57
C PRO A 48 -10.94 -1.28 -35.73
N GLU A 49 -10.92 -1.49 -34.42
CA GLU A 49 -11.72 -0.72 -33.47
C GLU A 49 -10.92 0.49 -33.00
N SER A 50 -11.48 1.68 -33.19
CA SER A 50 -10.94 2.91 -32.61
C SER A 50 -12.08 3.71 -32.00
N ALA A 51 -11.92 4.16 -30.76
CA ALA A 51 -12.84 5.05 -30.10
C ALA A 51 -12.17 6.41 -29.91
N TRP A 52 -12.92 7.47 -30.19
CA TRP A 52 -12.48 8.85 -30.04
C TRP A 52 -13.49 9.57 -29.17
N SER A 53 -13.01 10.39 -28.24
CA SER A 53 -13.85 11.20 -27.38
C SER A 53 -13.24 12.60 -27.27
N TYR A 54 -14.04 13.64 -27.47
CA TYR A 54 -13.64 15.02 -27.21
C TYR A 54 -14.60 15.68 -26.19
N SER A 55 -14.10 16.65 -25.43
CA SER A 55 -14.91 17.43 -24.48
C SER A 55 -15.80 18.39 -25.26
N ALA A 56 -17.12 18.15 -25.24
CA ALA A 56 -18.11 19.08 -25.78
C ALA A 56 -18.39 20.21 -24.78
N PHE A 57 -18.29 19.91 -23.49
CA PHE A 57 -18.47 20.87 -22.40
C PHE A 57 -17.66 20.47 -21.17
N ASP A 58 -16.78 21.36 -20.72
CA ASP A 58 -15.83 21.06 -19.63
C ASP A 58 -16.52 20.90 -18.26
N GLY A 59 -17.61 21.63 -17.98
CA GLY A 59 -18.29 21.56 -16.70
C GLY A 59 -17.33 21.68 -15.49
N TRP A 60 -17.38 20.72 -14.58
CA TRP A 60 -16.53 20.69 -13.37
C TRP A 60 -15.03 20.55 -13.65
N THR A 61 -14.61 20.01 -14.81
CA THR A 61 -13.18 19.80 -15.11
C THR A 61 -12.40 21.09 -15.24
N LYS A 62 -13.09 22.22 -15.46
CA LYS A 62 -12.49 23.57 -15.47
C LYS A 62 -11.88 23.96 -14.12
N VAL A 63 -12.48 23.53 -13.01
CA VAL A 63 -12.00 23.82 -11.65
C VAL A 63 -11.12 22.70 -11.11
N MET A 64 -11.33 21.47 -11.60
CA MET A 64 -10.53 20.30 -11.26
C MET A 64 -10.07 19.57 -12.53
N PRO A 65 -8.97 20.03 -13.16
CA PRO A 65 -8.42 19.35 -14.31
C PRO A 65 -7.88 17.96 -13.93
N ALA A 66 -8.04 16.98 -14.81
CA ALA A 66 -7.56 15.63 -14.58
C ALA A 66 -6.03 15.62 -14.43
N LEU A 67 -5.53 14.90 -13.41
CA LEU A 67 -4.09 14.75 -13.15
C LEU A 67 -3.36 13.91 -14.23
N ARG A 68 -4.08 13.26 -15.14
CA ARG A 68 -3.53 12.45 -16.23
C ARG A 68 -3.59 13.20 -17.55
N LYS A 69 -2.52 13.95 -17.86
CA LYS A 69 -2.26 14.59 -19.17
C LYS A 69 -1.94 13.59 -20.31
N GLY A 70 -2.54 12.40 -20.31
CA GLY A 70 -2.10 11.28 -21.17
C GLY A 70 -2.94 11.03 -22.41
N ASP A 71 -4.24 11.33 -22.37
CA ASP A 71 -5.19 10.92 -23.43
C ASP A 71 -6.19 12.03 -23.82
N GLU A 72 -6.07 13.22 -23.25
CA GLU A 72 -6.97 14.32 -23.62
C GLU A 72 -6.55 14.91 -24.97
N ASP A 73 -7.53 14.92 -25.87
CA ASP A 73 -7.55 15.57 -27.17
C ASP A 73 -6.77 14.93 -28.31
N LYS A 74 -6.86 13.61 -28.43
CA LYS A 74 -6.81 13.02 -29.77
C LYS A 74 -8.08 13.45 -30.52
N THR A 75 -8.02 14.56 -31.24
CA THR A 75 -9.12 15.02 -32.09
C THR A 75 -9.17 14.16 -33.35
N LEU A 76 -10.33 13.54 -33.58
CA LEU A 76 -10.58 12.88 -34.85
C LEU A 76 -10.92 13.96 -35.89
N PRO A 77 -10.27 14.00 -37.06
CA PRO A 77 -10.75 14.83 -38.16
C PRO A 77 -12.18 14.41 -38.53
N ALA A 78 -13.03 15.36 -38.94
CA ALA A 78 -14.39 15.06 -39.33
C ALA A 78 -14.41 14.00 -40.45
N VAL A 79 -15.04 12.86 -40.18
CA VAL A 79 -15.22 11.74 -41.12
C VAL A 79 -16.70 11.46 -41.27
N ASN A 80 -17.16 11.28 -42.50
CA ASN A 80 -18.54 10.95 -42.84
C ASN A 80 -18.70 9.47 -43.19
N ALA A 81 -19.94 8.99 -43.13
CA ALA A 81 -20.26 7.64 -43.59
C ALA A 81 -20.05 7.54 -45.11
N GLY A 82 -19.16 6.65 -45.53
CA GLY A 82 -18.82 6.43 -46.95
C GLY A 82 -17.48 7.03 -47.37
N ASP A 83 -16.77 7.74 -46.48
CA ASP A 83 -15.44 8.26 -46.78
C ASP A 83 -14.44 7.11 -47.01
N GLU A 84 -13.70 7.18 -48.11
CA GLU A 84 -12.62 6.25 -48.40
C GLU A 84 -11.36 6.62 -47.60
N LEU A 85 -10.88 5.69 -46.78
CA LEU A 85 -9.67 5.85 -45.98
C LEU A 85 -8.53 5.01 -46.56
N SER A 86 -7.40 5.64 -46.84
CA SER A 86 -6.18 4.94 -47.24
C SER A 86 -5.39 4.49 -46.00
N LEU A 87 -4.88 3.25 -46.05
CA LEU A 87 -3.95 2.74 -45.04
C LEU A 87 -2.57 3.34 -45.31
N ILE A 88 -2.10 4.22 -44.41
CA ILE A 88 -0.79 4.87 -44.52
C ILE A 88 0.31 3.92 -44.02
N GLU A 89 0.14 3.41 -42.80
CA GLU A 89 1.13 2.55 -42.15
C GLU A 89 0.43 1.49 -41.28
N LEU A 90 1.00 0.29 -41.23
CA LEU A 90 0.62 -0.76 -40.30
C LEU A 90 1.82 -1.12 -39.43
N THR A 91 1.83 -0.65 -38.20
CA THR A 91 2.91 -0.92 -37.24
C THR A 91 2.51 -2.10 -36.33
N PRO A 92 3.10 -3.30 -36.48
CA PRO A 92 2.81 -4.42 -35.60
C PRO A 92 3.35 -4.13 -34.19
N ALA A 93 2.47 -4.07 -33.20
CA ALA A 93 2.83 -3.90 -31.80
C ALA A 93 2.69 -5.22 -31.05
N GLN A 94 3.77 -5.66 -30.40
CA GLN A 94 3.74 -6.78 -29.47
C GLN A 94 3.59 -6.24 -28.05
N HIS A 95 2.53 -6.64 -27.36
CA HIS A 95 2.33 -6.30 -25.96
C HIS A 95 2.72 -7.48 -25.07
N PHE A 96 3.55 -7.21 -24.07
CA PHE A 96 3.88 -8.17 -23.02
C PHE A 96 2.98 -7.94 -21.82
N THR A 97 2.58 -9.04 -21.16
CA THR A 97 1.90 -8.99 -19.87
C THR A 97 2.84 -8.37 -18.85
N LYS A 98 2.36 -7.34 -18.15
CA LYS A 98 3.09 -6.73 -17.03
C LYS A 98 2.62 -7.38 -15.73
N PRO A 99 3.50 -7.59 -14.75
CA PRO A 99 3.09 -8.05 -13.44
C PRO A 99 2.17 -7.01 -12.77
N PRO A 100 1.35 -7.42 -11.78
CA PRO A 100 0.54 -6.52 -10.99
C PRO A 100 1.37 -5.37 -10.43
N ALA A 101 0.83 -4.15 -10.52
CA ALA A 101 1.51 -2.97 -10.01
C ALA A 101 1.58 -3.02 -8.47
N ARG A 102 2.73 -2.65 -7.91
CA ARG A 102 2.89 -2.50 -6.46
C ARG A 102 2.00 -1.38 -5.93
N PHE A 103 1.59 -1.52 -4.67
CA PHE A 103 0.79 -0.51 -3.99
C PHE A 103 1.60 0.78 -3.77
N SER A 104 0.99 1.92 -4.06
CA SER A 104 1.29 3.20 -3.41
C SER A 104 0.40 3.37 -2.17
N GLU A 105 0.70 4.37 -1.32
CA GLU A 105 -0.14 4.75 -0.18
C GLU A 105 -1.61 4.91 -0.56
N ALA A 106 -1.91 5.71 -1.60
CA ALA A 106 -3.28 5.92 -2.05
C ALA A 106 -3.98 4.62 -2.50
N SER A 107 -3.28 3.74 -3.22
CA SER A 107 -3.87 2.46 -3.64
C SER A 107 -4.02 1.47 -2.48
N LEU A 108 -3.14 1.53 -1.48
CA LEU A 108 -3.24 0.69 -0.29
C LEU A 108 -4.41 1.13 0.58
N VAL A 109 -4.59 2.44 0.81
CA VAL A 109 -5.76 2.99 1.50
C VAL A 109 -7.05 2.54 0.79
N LYS A 110 -7.09 2.63 -0.55
CA LYS A 110 -8.24 2.19 -1.33
C LYS A 110 -8.53 0.69 -1.18
N GLU A 111 -7.49 -0.14 -1.10
CA GLU A 111 -7.66 -1.59 -0.93
C GLU A 111 -8.09 -1.94 0.50
N LEU A 112 -7.57 -1.24 1.52
CA LEU A 112 -8.00 -1.38 2.92
C LEU A 112 -9.48 -1.01 3.09
N GLU A 113 -9.89 0.12 2.53
CA GLU A 113 -11.28 0.57 2.51
C GLU A 113 -12.20 -0.44 1.82
N LYS A 114 -11.80 -0.94 0.64
CA LYS A 114 -12.55 -1.95 -0.10
C LYS A 114 -12.77 -3.23 0.70
N ARG A 115 -11.80 -3.62 1.53
CA ARG A 115 -11.86 -4.83 2.37
C ARG A 115 -12.46 -4.57 3.76
N GLY A 116 -12.83 -3.34 4.08
CA GLY A 116 -13.37 -2.99 5.40
C GLY A 116 -12.35 -3.06 6.55
N ILE A 117 -11.06 -3.04 6.24
CA ILE A 117 -9.97 -3.16 7.22
C ILE A 117 -9.49 -1.75 7.58
N GLY A 118 -9.73 -1.35 8.83
CA GLY A 118 -9.45 0.00 9.32
C GLY A 118 -10.53 1.02 9.01
N ARG A 119 -10.29 2.27 9.39
CA ARG A 119 -11.23 3.40 9.34
C ARG A 119 -10.50 4.67 8.88
N PRO A 120 -11.21 5.73 8.48
CA PRO A 120 -10.58 7.00 8.06
C PRO A 120 -9.57 7.56 9.08
N SER A 121 -9.77 7.28 10.37
CA SER A 121 -8.87 7.65 11.46
C SER A 121 -7.61 6.77 11.58
N THR A 122 -7.62 5.55 11.03
CA THR A 122 -6.54 4.56 11.24
C THR A 122 -5.68 4.30 10.01
N TYR A 123 -6.11 4.64 8.80
CA TYR A 123 -5.32 4.37 7.59
C TYR A 123 -3.91 4.98 7.64
N ALA A 124 -3.80 6.23 8.06
CA ALA A 124 -2.51 6.92 8.18
C ALA A 124 -1.61 6.26 9.23
N SER A 125 -2.15 5.86 10.37
CA SER A 125 -1.38 5.25 11.46
C SER A 125 -0.96 3.82 11.14
N ILE A 126 -1.78 3.05 10.41
CA ILE A 126 -1.42 1.72 9.90
C ILE A 126 -0.21 1.85 8.98
N ILE A 127 -0.30 2.74 7.98
CA ILE A 127 0.77 2.97 6.99
C ILE A 127 2.07 3.42 7.66
N SER A 128 2.01 4.39 8.57
CA SER A 128 3.20 4.87 9.27
C SER A 128 3.80 3.76 10.15
N THR A 129 2.98 2.98 10.84
CA THR A 129 3.46 1.92 11.74
C THR A 129 4.20 0.82 11.00
N ILE A 130 3.70 0.38 9.84
CA ILE A 130 4.37 -0.67 9.05
C ILE A 130 5.68 -0.18 8.43
N GLN A 131 5.78 1.11 8.09
CA GLN A 131 7.00 1.75 7.62
C GLN A 131 8.01 1.92 8.77
N ASP A 132 7.59 2.49 9.90
CA ASP A 132 8.41 2.78 11.07
C ASP A 132 9.00 1.50 11.71
N ARG A 133 8.23 0.40 11.69
CA ARG A 133 8.69 -0.91 12.18
C ARG A 133 9.58 -1.66 11.18
N GLY A 134 9.77 -1.13 9.97
CA GLY A 134 10.63 -1.72 8.95
C GLY A 134 10.06 -2.98 8.30
N TYR A 135 8.74 -3.18 8.29
CA TYR A 135 8.11 -4.28 7.55
C TYR A 135 8.03 -3.99 6.06
N VAL A 136 7.91 -2.70 5.71
CA VAL A 136 7.88 -2.24 4.33
C VAL A 136 8.81 -1.04 4.17
N ARG A 137 9.36 -0.87 2.98
CA ARG A 137 10.05 0.36 2.56
C ARG A 137 9.31 1.00 1.39
N THR A 138 9.39 2.31 1.30
CA THR A 138 8.84 3.06 0.19
C THR A 138 9.96 3.48 -0.76
N GLU A 139 9.85 3.09 -2.03
CA GLU A 139 10.77 3.51 -3.10
C GLU A 139 9.95 3.98 -4.30
N ASN A 140 10.25 5.16 -4.83
CA ASN A 140 9.49 5.78 -5.93
C ASN A 140 7.96 5.81 -5.69
N ARG A 141 7.55 6.11 -4.44
CA ARG A 141 6.13 6.12 -3.98
C ARG A 141 5.43 4.76 -4.09
N ARG A 142 6.19 3.66 -4.09
CA ARG A 142 5.69 2.29 -4.10
C ARG A 142 6.24 1.52 -2.90
N PHE A 143 5.39 0.68 -2.31
CA PHE A 143 5.79 -0.19 -1.22
C PHE A 143 6.55 -1.41 -1.72
N TYR A 144 7.59 -1.76 -0.99
CA TYR A 144 8.33 -3.01 -1.09
C TYR A 144 8.29 -3.70 0.27
N ALA A 145 7.90 -4.96 0.30
CA ALA A 145 8.00 -5.77 1.50
C ALA A 145 9.48 -5.99 1.83
N GLU A 146 9.84 -5.75 3.09
CA GLU A 146 11.15 -6.12 3.61
C GLU A 146 11.15 -7.59 4.01
N LYS A 147 12.34 -8.20 4.06
CA LYS A 147 12.47 -9.61 4.46
C LYS A 147 11.92 -9.86 5.86
N MET A 148 12.07 -8.88 6.75
CA MET A 148 11.46 -8.83 8.07
C MET A 148 9.94 -8.95 8.03
N GLY A 149 9.30 -8.20 7.13
CA GLY A 149 7.84 -8.23 6.95
C GLY A 149 7.37 -9.59 6.45
N GLU A 150 8.02 -10.14 5.42
CA GLU A 150 7.72 -11.48 4.89
C GLU A 150 7.78 -12.55 5.97
N ILE A 151 8.87 -12.59 6.75
CA ILE A 151 9.04 -13.61 7.79
C ILE A 151 7.95 -13.49 8.86
N VAL A 152 7.63 -12.27 9.31
CA VAL A 152 6.59 -12.08 10.32
C VAL A 152 5.23 -12.51 9.77
N THR A 153 4.91 -12.15 8.52
CA THR A 153 3.66 -12.58 7.87
C THR A 153 3.57 -14.09 7.76
N ASP A 154 4.61 -14.78 7.27
CA ASP A 154 4.62 -16.25 7.13
C ASP A 154 4.40 -16.95 8.48
N ARG A 155 4.98 -16.41 9.56
CA ARG A 155 4.85 -16.96 10.91
C ARG A 155 3.45 -16.76 11.48
N LEU A 156 2.88 -15.58 11.29
CA LEU A 156 1.52 -15.28 11.72
C LEU A 156 0.51 -16.09 10.92
N GLU A 157 0.70 -16.25 9.61
CA GLU A 157 -0.20 -17.06 8.78
C GLU A 157 -0.15 -18.54 9.17
N ALA A 158 1.02 -19.07 9.56
CA ALA A 158 1.14 -20.46 9.99
C ALA A 158 0.41 -20.77 11.32
N ASN A 159 0.36 -19.81 12.26
CA ASN A 159 -0.12 -20.04 13.62
C ASN A 159 -1.48 -19.37 13.92
N PHE A 160 -1.81 -18.29 13.21
CA PHE A 160 -2.97 -17.44 13.45
C PHE A 160 -3.77 -17.22 12.15
N ARG A 161 -4.14 -18.32 11.47
CA ARG A 161 -4.83 -18.26 10.16
C ARG A 161 -6.12 -17.43 10.19
N ASP A 162 -6.94 -17.64 11.20
CA ASP A 162 -8.23 -16.97 11.32
C ASP A 162 -8.04 -15.46 11.57
N LEU A 163 -7.09 -15.10 12.43
CA LEU A 163 -6.77 -13.70 12.74
C LEU A 163 -6.13 -12.96 11.56
N MET A 164 -5.38 -13.68 10.71
CA MET A 164 -4.80 -13.14 9.47
C MET A 164 -5.79 -13.07 8.31
N ASN A 165 -7.01 -13.59 8.47
CA ASN A 165 -8.05 -13.47 7.45
C ASN A 165 -8.60 -12.04 7.39
N TYR A 166 -8.70 -11.51 6.17
CA TYR A 166 -9.29 -10.20 5.91
C TYR A 166 -10.72 -10.09 6.43
N ASP A 167 -11.53 -11.14 6.24
CA ASP A 167 -12.94 -11.14 6.65
C ASP A 167 -13.08 -11.05 8.18
N PHE A 168 -12.21 -11.76 8.92
CA PHE A 168 -12.19 -11.69 10.39
C PHE A 168 -11.87 -10.28 10.87
N THR A 169 -10.85 -9.65 10.28
CA THR A 169 -10.45 -8.28 10.64
C THR A 169 -11.58 -7.29 10.35
N ALA A 170 -12.25 -7.41 9.20
CA ALA A 170 -13.39 -6.56 8.86
C ALA A 170 -14.59 -6.77 9.80
N GLN A 171 -14.88 -8.01 10.20
CA GLN A 171 -15.94 -8.32 11.16
C GLN A 171 -15.64 -7.77 12.56
N MET A 172 -14.38 -7.81 12.99
CA MET A 172 -13.96 -7.20 14.26
C MET A 172 -14.23 -5.71 14.27
N GLU A 173 -13.83 -5.01 13.21
CA GLU A 173 -14.07 -3.57 13.06
C GLU A 173 -15.58 -3.24 13.05
N ASN A 174 -16.40 -4.05 12.39
CA ASN A 174 -17.86 -3.89 12.42
C ASN A 174 -18.44 -4.11 13.83
N SER A 175 -17.89 -5.06 14.59
CA SER A 175 -18.32 -5.31 15.97
C SER A 175 -17.98 -4.12 16.88
N LEU A 176 -16.85 -3.46 16.66
CA LEU A 176 -16.49 -2.22 17.36
C LEU A 176 -17.43 -1.07 17.00
N ASP A 177 -17.86 -0.96 15.73
CA ASP A 177 -18.85 0.03 15.31
C ASP A 177 -20.22 -0.22 15.96
N GLN A 178 -20.65 -1.48 16.08
CA GLN A 178 -21.88 -1.85 16.80
C GLN A 178 -21.83 -1.45 18.27
N VAL A 179 -20.67 -1.63 18.92
CA VAL A 179 -20.45 -1.16 20.29
C VAL A 179 -20.57 0.37 20.36
N ALA A 180 -19.98 1.11 19.42
CA ALA A 180 -20.09 2.57 19.37
C ALA A 180 -21.55 3.05 19.19
N ASN A 181 -22.33 2.33 18.38
CA ASN A 181 -23.75 2.60 18.13
C ASN A 181 -24.70 2.06 19.22
N HIS A 182 -24.17 1.46 20.29
CA HIS A 182 -24.93 0.85 21.39
C HIS A 182 -25.80 -0.35 20.94
N GLU A 183 -25.43 -0.99 19.84
CA GLU A 183 -26.09 -2.19 19.28
C GLU A 183 -25.49 -3.49 19.85
N ALA A 184 -24.27 -3.43 20.42
CA ALA A 184 -23.59 -4.55 21.05
C ALA A 184 -22.97 -4.17 22.40
N GLU A 185 -22.90 -5.14 23.31
CA GLU A 185 -22.28 -4.98 24.62
C GLU A 185 -20.76 -5.23 24.52
N TRP A 186 -19.96 -4.19 24.78
CA TRP A 186 -18.50 -4.25 24.61
C TRP A 186 -17.82 -5.41 25.36
N LYS A 187 -18.31 -5.76 26.55
CA LYS A 187 -17.77 -6.88 27.34
C LYS A 187 -17.93 -8.20 26.61
N LYS A 188 -19.10 -8.46 26.04
CA LYS A 188 -19.37 -9.70 25.28
C LYS A 188 -18.48 -9.82 24.05
N VAL A 189 -18.27 -8.70 23.34
CA VAL A 189 -17.37 -8.67 22.18
C VAL A 189 -15.94 -9.02 22.60
N LEU A 190 -15.44 -8.44 23.69
CA LEU A 190 -14.12 -8.77 24.22
C LEU A 190 -14.03 -10.22 24.72
N ASP A 191 -15.02 -10.70 25.47
CA ASP A 191 -15.02 -12.07 26.01
C ASP A 191 -14.99 -13.11 24.87
N SER A 192 -15.76 -12.87 23.80
CA SER A 192 -15.74 -13.73 22.61
C SER A 192 -14.38 -13.72 21.92
N PHE A 193 -13.78 -12.55 21.73
CA PHE A 193 -12.47 -12.44 21.07
C PHE A 193 -11.36 -13.11 21.89
N PHE A 194 -11.28 -12.79 23.18
CA PHE A 194 -10.23 -13.31 24.04
C PHE A 194 -10.38 -14.80 24.32
N GLY A 195 -11.59 -15.36 24.27
CA GLY A 195 -11.79 -16.81 24.32
C GLY A 195 -11.02 -17.51 23.21
N ASP A 196 -11.35 -17.20 21.95
CA ASP A 196 -10.72 -17.83 20.79
C ASP A 196 -9.22 -17.50 20.68
N PHE A 197 -8.84 -16.27 21.01
CA PHE A 197 -7.44 -15.83 20.94
C PHE A 197 -6.56 -16.53 21.98
N THR A 198 -7.05 -16.74 23.20
CA THR A 198 -6.29 -17.44 24.25
C THR A 198 -5.95 -18.86 23.82
N ASP A 199 -6.91 -19.58 23.24
CA ASP A 199 -6.69 -20.93 22.74
C ASP A 199 -5.65 -21.00 21.61
N GLN A 200 -5.62 -19.99 20.74
CA GLN A 200 -4.61 -19.88 19.69
C GLN A 200 -3.24 -19.52 20.27
N LEU A 201 -3.20 -18.64 21.27
CA LEU A 201 -1.97 -18.23 21.95
C LEU A 201 -1.32 -19.40 22.69
N GLU A 202 -2.10 -20.19 23.44
CA GLU A 202 -1.61 -21.39 24.14
C GLU A 202 -1.00 -22.42 23.19
N LYS A 203 -1.55 -22.56 21.97
CA LYS A 203 -0.96 -23.43 20.93
C LYS A 203 0.33 -22.85 20.39
N ALA A 204 0.36 -21.53 20.13
CA ALA A 204 1.52 -20.84 19.60
C ALA A 204 2.71 -20.82 20.59
N GLU A 205 2.45 -20.88 21.89
CA GLU A 205 3.49 -20.94 22.94
C GLU A 205 4.17 -22.30 23.08
N LYS A 206 3.61 -23.36 22.50
CA LYS A 206 4.22 -24.71 22.56
C LYS A 206 5.53 -24.77 21.78
N ASP A 207 6.23 -25.89 21.92
CA ASP A 207 7.41 -26.12 21.10
C ASP A 207 7.04 -26.21 19.61
N PRO A 208 7.92 -25.76 18.69
CA PRO A 208 7.66 -25.83 17.26
C PRO A 208 7.37 -27.24 16.74
N GLU A 209 7.87 -28.27 17.42
CA GLU A 209 7.62 -29.68 17.12
C GLU A 209 6.18 -30.11 17.47
N GLU A 210 5.54 -29.41 18.41
CA GLU A 210 4.16 -29.61 18.84
C GLU A 210 3.17 -28.65 18.15
N GLY A 211 3.64 -27.90 17.14
CA GLY A 211 2.83 -26.93 16.39
C GLY A 211 2.90 -25.50 16.91
N GLY A 212 3.85 -25.18 17.80
CA GLY A 212 4.06 -23.82 18.26
C GLY A 212 4.81 -22.90 17.27
N MET A 213 4.81 -21.60 17.59
CA MET A 213 5.36 -20.58 16.73
C MET A 213 6.89 -20.65 16.69
N GLN A 214 7.48 -20.73 15.49
CA GLN A 214 8.93 -20.81 15.35
C GLN A 214 9.62 -19.55 15.90
N PRO A 215 10.64 -19.70 16.77
CA PRO A 215 11.38 -18.56 17.29
C PRO A 215 12.22 -17.91 16.18
N ASN A 216 12.46 -16.60 16.33
CA ASN A 216 13.38 -15.86 15.47
C ASN A 216 14.83 -16.20 15.83
N GLN A 217 15.25 -17.43 15.53
CA GLN A 217 16.63 -17.86 15.79
C GLN A 217 17.60 -17.26 14.77
N MET A 218 18.77 -16.87 15.27
CA MET A 218 19.88 -16.37 14.48
C MET A 218 20.42 -17.47 13.58
N VAL A 219 20.26 -17.31 12.26
CA VAL A 219 20.91 -18.19 11.28
C VAL A 219 22.35 -17.74 11.11
N LEU A 220 23.30 -18.59 11.48
CA LEU A 220 24.73 -18.33 11.26
C LEU A 220 25.02 -18.40 9.76
N THR A 221 25.72 -17.40 9.26
CA THR A 221 26.22 -17.34 7.88
C THR A 221 27.66 -17.80 7.82
N SER A 222 28.11 -18.22 6.64
CA SER A 222 29.51 -18.58 6.38
C SER A 222 30.47 -17.38 6.41
N ILE A 223 29.95 -16.15 6.51
CA ILE A 223 30.69 -14.89 6.48
C ILE A 223 31.38 -14.66 7.82
N ASP A 224 32.70 -14.49 7.81
CA ASP A 224 33.48 -14.12 8.98
C ASP A 224 33.45 -12.61 9.21
N CYS A 225 33.25 -12.21 10.46
CA CYS A 225 33.25 -10.80 10.83
C CYS A 225 34.67 -10.21 10.71
N PRO A 226 34.86 -9.09 9.98
CA PRO A 226 36.17 -8.48 9.78
C PRO A 226 36.80 -7.90 11.07
N THR A 227 36.03 -7.77 12.15
CA THR A 227 36.50 -7.22 13.43
C THR A 227 36.79 -8.30 14.49
N CYS A 228 35.95 -9.33 14.56
CA CYS A 228 36.00 -10.36 15.61
C CYS A 228 36.44 -11.74 15.11
N GLY A 229 36.49 -11.97 13.79
CA GLY A 229 36.84 -13.27 13.17
C GLY A 229 35.79 -14.38 13.39
N ARG A 230 34.69 -14.11 14.10
CA ARG A 230 33.60 -15.07 14.33
C ARG A 230 32.59 -15.04 13.18
N LYS A 231 31.88 -16.16 13.00
CA LYS A 231 30.78 -16.26 12.04
C LYS A 231 29.70 -15.24 12.36
N MET A 232 29.36 -14.42 11.37
CA MET A 232 28.22 -13.50 11.44
C MET A 232 26.93 -14.32 11.34
N GLY A 233 25.88 -13.89 12.02
CA GLY A 233 24.56 -14.45 11.80
C GLY A 233 23.52 -13.36 11.59
N SER A 234 22.40 -13.77 11.03
CA SER A 234 21.24 -12.92 10.82
C SER A 234 20.08 -13.48 11.63
N VAL A 235 19.53 -12.67 12.52
CA VAL A 235 18.18 -12.90 13.03
C VAL A 235 17.21 -12.46 11.94
N LEU A 236 17.24 -11.18 11.54
CA LEU A 236 16.31 -10.62 10.55
C LEU A 236 16.92 -9.48 9.66
N ARG A 237 18.26 -9.34 9.69
CA ARG A 237 19.17 -8.31 9.09
C ARG A 237 19.00 -6.85 9.58
N PRO A 238 20.12 -6.10 9.77
CA PRO A 238 21.50 -6.34 9.29
C PRO A 238 22.28 -7.43 10.05
N LEU A 239 23.39 -7.91 9.46
CA LEU A 239 24.24 -8.96 10.04
C LEU A 239 24.89 -8.50 11.35
N ALA A 240 24.91 -9.36 12.37
CA ALA A 240 25.55 -9.10 13.66
C ALA A 240 26.60 -10.17 14.00
N CYS A 241 27.72 -9.77 14.62
CA CYS A 241 28.71 -10.71 15.19
C CYS A 241 28.03 -11.47 16.35
N SER A 242 28.25 -12.78 16.44
CA SER A 242 27.57 -13.66 17.40
C SER A 242 27.75 -13.29 18.88
N SER A 243 28.74 -12.45 19.23
CA SER A 243 28.92 -11.94 20.60
C SER A 243 28.07 -10.70 20.94
N ALA A 244 27.56 -9.96 19.95
CA ALA A 244 26.80 -8.73 20.19
C ALA A 244 25.33 -9.00 20.57
N ALA A 245 24.84 -10.22 20.35
CA ALA A 245 23.45 -10.60 20.58
C ALA A 245 23.11 -10.94 22.04
N GLN A 246 24.09 -11.16 22.91
CA GLN A 246 23.84 -11.45 24.35
C GLN A 246 23.45 -10.20 25.16
N ALA A 247 23.43 -9.00 24.55
CA ALA A 247 23.21 -7.72 25.24
C ALA A 247 22.16 -6.82 24.57
N MET A 248 21.08 -7.38 24.00
CA MET A 248 19.97 -6.57 23.49
C MET A 248 18.68 -6.81 24.29
N PRO A 249 18.35 -5.94 25.26
CA PRO A 249 16.97 -5.79 25.71
C PRO A 249 16.17 -5.08 24.61
N TYR A 250 15.04 -5.68 24.22
CA TYR A 250 14.01 -5.04 23.41
C TYR A 250 13.47 -3.81 24.16
N HIS A 251 14.02 -2.61 23.94
CA HIS A 251 13.25 -1.35 23.89
C HIS A 251 14.09 -0.09 23.63
N ARG A 252 13.43 0.81 22.87
CA ARG A 252 13.48 2.30 22.85
C ARG A 252 14.49 3.03 21.95
N LYS A 253 13.89 3.72 20.97
CA LYS A 253 14.15 5.10 20.52
C LYS A 253 15.58 5.61 20.69
N SER A 254 16.38 5.50 19.64
CA SER A 254 17.49 6.42 19.35
C SER A 254 18.08 6.04 18.00
N ALA A 255 18.33 7.02 17.13
CA ALA A 255 19.10 6.84 15.91
C ALA A 255 20.48 6.25 16.27
N ALA A 256 20.64 4.94 16.06
CA ALA A 256 21.87 4.25 16.42
C ALA A 256 22.94 4.47 15.33
N LYS A 257 24.01 5.15 15.75
CA LYS A 257 25.27 5.42 15.04
C LYS A 257 25.85 4.19 14.29
N PRO A 258 26.68 4.41 13.25
CA PRO A 258 27.21 3.37 12.37
C PRO A 258 27.96 2.24 13.12
N PRO A 259 28.14 1.07 12.47
CA PRO A 259 28.46 -0.21 13.13
C PRO A 259 29.85 -0.29 13.79
N SER A 260 30.70 0.73 13.66
CA SER A 260 32.10 0.69 14.09
C SER A 260 32.29 0.72 15.61
N THR A 261 31.25 1.03 16.40
CA THR A 261 31.40 1.22 17.86
C THR A 261 30.99 0.02 18.72
N TRP A 262 30.43 -1.05 18.14
CA TRP A 262 29.76 -2.11 18.92
C TRP A 262 30.59 -3.36 19.21
N CYS A 263 31.87 -3.39 18.80
CA CYS A 263 32.76 -4.52 19.05
C CYS A 263 33.94 -4.07 19.94
N ARG A 264 33.76 -4.04 21.27
CA ARG A 264 34.91 -3.89 22.19
C ARG A 264 35.64 -5.24 22.29
N LYS A 265 36.93 -5.24 21.94
CA LYS A 265 37.85 -6.33 22.31
C LYS A 265 37.90 -6.40 23.84
N THR A 266 37.26 -7.40 24.44
CA THR A 266 37.66 -7.86 25.77
C THR A 266 39.02 -8.52 25.60
N LYS A 267 40.09 -7.77 25.86
CA LYS A 267 41.43 -8.33 26.04
C LYS A 267 41.42 -9.11 27.37
N SER A 268 41.74 -10.40 27.31
CA SER A 268 42.45 -11.06 28.42
C SER A 268 43.88 -10.57 28.47
#